data_AF-A0A7C1DZJ8-F1
#
_entry.id   AF-A0A7C1DZJ8-F1
#
_cell.length_a   1.000
_cell.length_b   1.000
_cell.length_c   1.000
_cell.angle_alpha   90.00
_cell.angle_beta   90.00
_cell.angle_gamma   90.00
#
_symmetry.space_group_name_H-M   'P 1'
#
loop_
_entity.id
_entity.type
_entity.pdbx_description
1 polymer ?
#
loop_
_entity_poly.entity_id
_entity_poly.type
_entity_poly.pdbx_seq_one_letter_code
_entity_poly.pdbx_strand_id
1 'polypeptide(L)'
;MRTVIFPIIVTTLLISFSCDQEEKNSSLEEFCSIAPDEWECDLIRNDFNPEDIPQGTEDPVAIIKYINRSREFIRYENTALNPSLVLDLYPIDQKDELIDFIKSQQLYSWCIPTYYGETEDYFIITSPCFINNGTFTEEADSLIQDLHIALEKIMIRNDYYF
;
A
#
# COMPACT_ATOMS: atom_id res chain seq x y z
N MET A 1 16.96 54.35 53.78
CA MET A 1 17.02 54.54 52.32
C MET A 1 17.25 53.16 51.70
N ARG A 2 16.33 52.68 50.86
CA ARG A 2 16.26 51.31 50.31
C ARG A 2 17.06 51.18 49.01
N THR A 3 17.79 50.08 48.83
CA THR A 3 18.26 49.58 47.52
C THR A 3 18.52 48.07 47.65
N VAL A 4 17.51 47.21 47.47
CA VAL A 4 17.13 46.45 46.25
C VAL A 4 18.28 45.58 45.71
N ILE A 5 18.24 44.28 46.06
CA ILE A 5 19.06 43.21 45.49
C ILE A 5 18.21 42.55 44.40
N PHE A 6 18.69 42.57 43.15
CA PHE A 6 18.09 41.85 42.03
C PHE A 6 18.60 40.40 41.99
N PRO A 7 17.74 39.38 42.04
CA PRO A 7 18.15 38.02 41.66
C PRO A 7 18.14 37.89 40.14
N ILE A 8 19.30 37.54 39.57
CA ILE A 8 19.45 37.14 38.16
C ILE A 8 18.89 35.72 38.05
N ILE A 9 17.68 35.61 37.53
CA ILE A 9 17.06 34.33 37.15
C ILE A 9 17.63 33.96 35.78
N VAL A 10 18.55 32.99 35.75
CA VAL A 10 19.02 32.37 34.51
C VAL A 10 17.98 31.33 34.11
N THR A 11 17.05 31.73 33.25
CA THR A 11 16.07 30.82 32.64
C THR A 11 16.74 30.10 31.48
N THR A 12 17.18 28.87 31.72
CA THR A 12 17.68 27.96 30.69
C THR A 12 16.51 27.54 29.81
N LEU A 13 16.45 28.08 28.59
CA LEU A 13 15.47 27.72 27.57
C LEU A 13 15.87 26.34 27.00
N LEU A 14 15.22 25.28 27.48
CA LEU A 14 15.25 23.96 26.85
C LEU A 14 14.46 24.06 25.54
N ILE A 15 15.17 24.22 24.42
CA ILE A 15 14.60 24.08 23.09
C ILE A 15 14.40 22.57 22.90
N SER A 16 13.22 22.09 23.25
CA SER A 16 12.74 20.79 22.80
C SER A 16 12.60 20.87 21.29
N PHE A 17 13.59 20.36 20.56
CA PHE A 17 13.37 19.93 19.18
C PHE A 17 12.36 18.78 19.25
N SER A 18 11.07 19.11 19.13
CA SER A 18 10.11 18.16 18.60
C SER A 18 10.49 18.04 17.12
N CYS A 19 11.33 17.06 16.82
CA CYS A 19 11.36 16.51 15.47
C CYS A 19 9.99 15.87 15.29
N ASP A 20 9.05 16.65 14.74
CA ASP A 20 7.83 16.08 14.22
C ASP A 20 8.24 14.99 13.21
N GLN A 21 7.79 13.77 13.47
CA GLN A 21 7.94 12.62 12.59
C GLN A 21 7.09 12.82 11.34
N GLU A 22 7.48 13.75 10.49
CA GLU A 22 6.82 14.06 9.23
C GLU A 22 7.37 13.23 8.05
N GLU A 23 8.40 12.41 8.29
CA GLU A 23 9.16 11.73 7.23
C GLU A 23 8.57 10.40 6.73
N LYS A 24 7.70 9.71 7.49
CA LYS A 24 7.17 8.39 7.05
C LYS A 24 5.87 8.46 6.24
N ASN A 25 5.24 9.64 6.16
CA ASN A 25 3.95 9.79 5.48
C ASN A 25 4.08 10.12 3.98
N SER A 26 5.22 10.65 3.53
CA SER A 26 5.37 11.02 2.12
C SER A 26 5.47 9.81 1.18
N SER A 27 5.97 8.66 1.66
CA SER A 27 6.16 7.47 0.84
C SER A 27 4.85 6.78 0.45
N LEU A 28 3.80 6.84 1.28
CA LEU A 28 2.50 6.26 0.94
C LEU A 28 1.72 7.08 -0.09
N GLU A 29 1.79 8.41 -0.02
CA GLU A 29 1.12 9.28 -1.00
C GLU A 29 1.74 9.15 -2.40
N GLU A 30 3.00 8.71 -2.49
CA GLU A 30 3.70 8.49 -3.75
C GLU A 30 2.96 7.48 -4.64
N PHE A 31 2.37 6.43 -4.04
CA PHE A 31 1.57 5.42 -4.74
C PHE A 31 0.39 6.04 -5.51
N CYS A 32 -0.36 6.96 -4.91
CA CYS A 32 -1.43 7.63 -5.62
C CYS A 32 -0.91 8.68 -6.61
N SER A 33 0.23 9.32 -6.33
CA SER A 33 0.80 10.34 -7.22
C SER A 33 1.34 9.77 -8.54
N ILE A 34 1.71 8.49 -8.57
CA ILE A 34 2.26 7.84 -9.77
C ILE A 34 1.17 7.22 -10.66
N ALA A 35 -0.09 7.16 -10.18
CA ALA A 35 -1.20 6.61 -10.93
C ALA A 35 -1.32 7.29 -12.31
N PRO A 36 -1.43 6.53 -13.41
CA PRO A 36 -1.61 7.12 -14.73
C PRO A 36 -2.91 7.92 -14.83
N ASP A 37 -3.04 8.74 -15.87
CA ASP A 37 -4.29 9.44 -16.17
C ASP A 37 -5.49 8.46 -16.18
N GLU A 38 -6.65 8.94 -15.73
CA GLU A 38 -7.92 8.19 -15.64
C GLU A 38 -7.98 7.13 -14.53
N TRP A 39 -6.89 6.87 -13.81
CA TRP A 39 -6.92 6.03 -12.62
C TRP A 39 -7.30 6.85 -11.38
N GLU A 40 -8.32 6.38 -10.68
CA GLU A 40 -8.61 6.81 -9.31
C GLU A 40 -7.75 6.00 -8.35
N CYS A 41 -7.25 6.64 -7.29
CA CYS A 41 -6.47 6.01 -6.23
C CYS A 41 -7.03 6.39 -4.86
N ASP A 42 -7.38 5.38 -4.07
CA ASP A 42 -7.81 5.52 -2.68
C ASP A 42 -6.75 4.93 -1.75
N LEU A 43 -6.21 5.77 -0.87
CA LEU A 43 -5.29 5.36 0.20
C LEU A 43 -6.03 5.27 1.54
N ILE A 44 -6.18 4.04 2.03
CA ILE A 44 -6.88 3.71 3.26
C ILE A 44 -5.85 3.36 4.34
N ARG A 45 -5.96 3.98 5.52
CA ARG A 45 -5.02 3.79 6.66
C ARG A 45 -5.67 3.21 7.91
N ASN A 46 -7.01 3.15 7.91
CA ASN A 46 -7.84 2.72 9.02
C ASN A 46 -9.20 2.24 8.50
N ASP A 47 -9.98 1.63 9.38
CA ASP A 47 -11.32 1.11 9.07
C ASP A 47 -11.32 0.19 7.83
N PHE A 48 -10.32 -0.70 7.77
CA PHE A 48 -10.16 -1.62 6.65
C PHE A 48 -11.40 -2.50 6.49
N ASN A 49 -11.80 -2.69 5.24
CA ASN A 49 -12.79 -3.70 4.91
C ASN A 49 -12.09 -5.07 4.90
N PRO A 50 -12.51 -6.04 5.73
CA PRO A 50 -11.86 -7.35 5.82
C PRO A 50 -11.82 -8.14 4.51
N GLU A 51 -12.67 -7.80 3.53
CA GLU A 51 -12.67 -8.44 2.21
C GLU A 51 -11.51 -7.97 1.32
N ASP A 52 -10.86 -6.86 1.67
CA ASP A 52 -9.69 -6.34 0.96
C ASP A 52 -8.37 -6.82 1.57
N ILE A 53 -8.41 -7.60 2.65
CA ILE A 53 -7.22 -8.14 3.33
C ILE A 53 -7.17 -9.67 3.10
N PRO A 54 -6.02 -10.26 2.74
CA PRO A 54 -5.91 -11.69 2.60
C PRO A 54 -6.25 -12.41 3.92
N GLN A 55 -7.08 -13.45 3.83
CA GLN A 55 -7.53 -14.12 5.04
C GLN A 55 -6.36 -14.71 5.84
N GLY A 56 -6.31 -14.38 7.13
CA GLY A 56 -5.32 -14.92 8.06
C GLY A 56 -4.01 -14.13 8.13
N THR A 57 -3.92 -12.95 7.51
CA THR A 57 -2.86 -11.98 7.80
C THR A 57 -3.22 -11.10 8.98
N GLU A 58 -2.22 -10.41 9.53
CA GLU A 58 -2.47 -9.19 10.31
C GLU A 58 -2.99 -8.07 9.41
N ASP A 59 -3.49 -7.00 10.02
CA ASP A 59 -3.92 -5.82 9.27
C ASP A 59 -2.70 -5.10 8.65
N PRO A 60 -2.78 -4.65 7.39
CA PRO A 60 -1.73 -3.85 6.79
C PRO A 60 -1.66 -2.45 7.43
N VAL A 61 -0.56 -1.73 7.20
CA VAL A 61 -0.47 -0.31 7.62
C VAL A 61 -1.20 0.62 6.67
N ALA A 62 -1.42 0.18 5.43
CA ALA A 62 -2.24 0.87 4.45
C ALA A 62 -2.75 -0.09 3.38
N ILE A 63 -3.91 0.21 2.81
CA ILE A 63 -4.42 -0.42 1.59
C ILE A 63 -4.51 0.67 0.52
N ILE A 64 -3.95 0.40 -0.66
CA ILE A 64 -4.13 1.24 -1.84
C ILE A 64 -5.06 0.55 -2.81
N LYS A 65 -6.13 1.25 -3.22
CA LYS A 65 -7.06 0.76 -4.24
C LYS A 65 -6.98 1.64 -5.46
N TYR A 66 -6.82 1.00 -6.61
CA TYR A 66 -6.85 1.63 -7.91
C TYR A 66 -8.07 1.17 -8.70
N ILE A 67 -8.73 2.10 -9.38
CA ILE A 67 -9.80 1.79 -10.33
C ILE A 67 -9.76 2.75 -11.51
N ASN A 68 -9.87 2.23 -12.73
CA ASN A 68 -10.01 3.06 -13.93
C ASN A 68 -11.47 3.05 -14.40
N ARG A 69 -12.25 4.06 -13.99
CA ARG A 69 -13.69 4.16 -14.35
C ARG A 69 -13.94 4.55 -15.80
N SER A 70 -12.91 5.00 -16.52
CA SER A 70 -13.02 5.43 -17.91
C SER A 70 -12.92 4.26 -18.89
N ARG A 71 -12.51 3.08 -18.42
CA ARG A 71 -12.35 1.86 -19.22
C ARG A 71 -13.14 0.71 -18.63
N GLU A 72 -13.60 -0.18 -19.48
CA GLU A 72 -14.33 -1.38 -19.09
C GLU A 72 -13.86 -2.59 -19.91
N PHE A 73 -13.96 -3.77 -19.32
CA PHE A 73 -13.82 -5.06 -20.00
C PHE A 73 -14.97 -5.98 -19.59
N ILE A 74 -15.19 -7.05 -20.36
CA ILE A 74 -16.27 -7.98 -20.11
C ILE A 74 -15.74 -9.21 -19.35
N ARG A 75 -16.29 -9.46 -18.16
CA ARG A 75 -16.10 -10.71 -17.43
C ARG A 75 -17.01 -11.82 -17.99
N TYR A 76 -16.71 -13.07 -17.64
CA TYR A 76 -17.64 -14.19 -17.79
C TYR A 76 -19.05 -13.79 -17.32
N GLU A 77 -20.09 -14.21 -18.06
CA GLU A 77 -21.50 -13.81 -17.89
C GLU A 77 -21.87 -12.39 -18.38
N ASN A 78 -21.08 -11.78 -19.27
CA ASN A 78 -21.37 -10.48 -19.90
C ASN A 78 -21.48 -9.31 -18.91
N THR A 79 -20.84 -9.42 -17.75
CA THR A 79 -20.79 -8.32 -16.78
C THR A 79 -19.63 -7.40 -17.13
N ALA A 80 -19.91 -6.12 -17.35
CA ALA A 80 -18.88 -5.10 -17.54
C ALA A 80 -18.22 -4.76 -16.19
N LEU A 81 -16.89 -4.72 -16.19
CA LEU A 81 -16.07 -4.37 -15.03
C LEU A 81 -15.03 -3.34 -15.42
N ASN A 82 -14.63 -2.51 -14.46
CA ASN A 82 -13.50 -1.60 -14.62
C ASN A 82 -12.18 -2.30 -14.23
N PRO A 83 -11.06 -1.97 -14.89
CA PRO A 83 -9.72 -2.35 -14.43
C PRO A 83 -9.49 -1.88 -12.99
N SER A 84 -8.95 -2.78 -12.16
CA SER A 84 -8.76 -2.49 -10.73
C SER A 84 -7.59 -3.25 -10.13
N LEU A 85 -6.97 -2.66 -9.11
CA LEU A 85 -5.88 -3.27 -8.34
C LEU A 85 -6.01 -2.89 -6.87
N VAL A 86 -5.87 -3.86 -5.97
CA VAL A 86 -5.72 -3.60 -4.52
C VAL A 86 -4.34 -4.08 -4.06
N LEU A 87 -3.66 -3.20 -3.31
CA LEU A 87 -2.35 -3.45 -2.72
C LEU A 87 -2.43 -3.29 -1.20
N ASP A 88 -1.95 -4.30 -0.48
CA ASP A 88 -1.82 -4.28 0.97
C ASP A 88 -0.36 -4.02 1.33
N LEU A 89 -0.12 -2.93 2.05
CA LEU A 89 1.23 -2.49 2.41
C LEU A 89 1.50 -2.88 3.86
N TYR A 90 2.53 -3.68 4.05
CA TYR A 90 3.02 -4.09 5.36
C TYR A 90 4.39 -3.50 5.62
N PRO A 91 4.77 -3.24 6.88
CA PRO A 91 6.13 -2.85 7.22
C PRO A 91 7.17 -3.84 6.66
N ILE A 92 8.26 -3.33 6.08
CA ILE A 92 9.30 -4.17 5.47
C ILE A 92 9.96 -5.15 6.45
N ASP A 93 9.94 -4.85 7.76
CA ASP A 93 10.51 -5.71 8.80
C ASP A 93 9.68 -6.99 9.05
N GLN A 94 8.43 -7.06 8.57
CA GLN A 94 7.58 -8.25 8.59
C GLN A 94 7.78 -9.18 7.39
N LYS A 95 8.67 -8.83 6.46
CA LYS A 95 8.86 -9.52 5.18
C LYS A 95 9.01 -11.04 5.29
N ASP A 96 9.87 -11.54 6.18
CA ASP A 96 10.11 -12.98 6.30
C ASP A 96 8.86 -13.74 6.78
N GLU A 97 8.12 -13.16 7.73
CA GLU A 97 6.86 -13.72 8.23
C GLU A 97 5.79 -13.74 7.12
N LEU A 98 5.69 -12.66 6.35
CA LEU A 98 4.72 -12.54 5.25
C LEU A 98 5.03 -13.49 4.08
N ILE A 99 6.31 -13.71 3.79
CA ILE A 99 6.77 -14.71 2.81
C ILE A 99 6.33 -16.12 3.25
N ASP A 100 6.52 -16.46 4.53
CA ASP A 100 6.11 -17.76 5.06
C ASP A 100 4.58 -17.91 5.13
N PHE A 101 3.88 -16.83 5.45
CA PHE A 101 2.43 -16.75 5.35
C PHE A 101 1.95 -17.04 3.92
N ILE A 102 2.48 -16.36 2.90
CA ILE A 102 2.12 -16.58 1.48
C ILE A 102 2.29 -18.05 1.09
N LYS A 103 3.43 -18.66 1.43
CA LYS A 103 3.70 -20.09 1.19
C LYS A 103 2.66 -20.99 1.85
N SER A 104 2.27 -20.68 3.09
CA SER A 104 1.28 -21.46 3.83
C SER A 104 -0.10 -21.45 3.19
N GLN A 105 -0.45 -20.38 2.45
CA GLN A 105 -1.77 -20.21 1.83
C GLN A 105 -1.91 -20.94 0.49
N GLN A 106 -0.81 -21.34 -0.15
CA GLN A 106 -0.82 -21.96 -1.49
C GLN A 106 -1.69 -23.23 -1.59
N LEU A 107 -1.89 -23.94 -0.49
CA LEU A 107 -2.63 -25.21 -0.46
C LEU A 107 -4.13 -25.06 -0.17
N TYR A 108 -4.57 -23.91 0.32
CA TYR A 108 -5.88 -23.79 0.99
C TYR A 108 -6.74 -22.61 0.53
N SER A 109 -6.20 -21.63 -0.19
CA SER A 109 -6.95 -20.44 -0.58
C SER A 109 -7.32 -20.43 -2.06
N TRP A 110 -8.56 -20.04 -2.36
CA TRP A 110 -9.02 -19.68 -3.72
C TRP A 110 -8.50 -18.31 -4.15
N CYS A 111 -8.08 -17.50 -3.18
CA CYS A 111 -7.55 -16.16 -3.33
C CYS A 111 -6.18 -16.11 -2.65
N ILE A 112 -5.18 -16.71 -3.29
CA ILE A 112 -3.86 -16.88 -2.68
C ILE A 112 -3.20 -15.50 -2.64
N PRO A 113 -2.78 -14.99 -1.47
CA PRO A 113 -1.99 -13.78 -1.41
C PRO A 113 -0.67 -13.99 -2.16
N THR A 114 -0.26 -12.99 -2.91
CA THR A 114 0.97 -13.02 -3.70
C THR A 114 1.81 -11.80 -3.40
N TYR A 115 3.12 -12.00 -3.35
CA TYR A 115 4.07 -10.90 -3.35
C TYR A 115 3.89 -10.07 -4.62
N TYR A 116 3.71 -8.77 -4.46
CA TYR A 116 3.55 -7.83 -5.57
C TYR A 116 4.83 -7.04 -5.86
N GLY A 117 5.57 -6.69 -4.81
CA GLY A 117 6.75 -5.84 -4.85
C GLY A 117 7.15 -5.36 -3.46
N GLU A 118 8.20 -4.56 -3.38
CA GLU A 118 8.61 -3.89 -2.15
C GLU A 118 9.24 -2.51 -2.42
N THR A 119 9.21 -1.68 -1.39
CA THR A 119 9.97 -0.43 -1.29
C THR A 119 10.99 -0.56 -0.16
N GLU A 120 11.72 0.51 0.15
CA GLU A 120 12.58 0.53 1.35
C GLU A 120 11.78 0.37 2.66
N ASP A 121 10.51 0.79 2.67
CA ASP A 121 9.67 0.83 3.88
C ASP A 121 8.60 -0.25 3.93
N TYR A 122 8.20 -0.79 2.78
CA TYR A 122 7.00 -1.63 2.66
C TYR A 122 7.22 -2.92 1.88
N PHE A 123 6.71 -4.02 2.43
CA PHE A 123 6.44 -5.26 1.71
C PHE A 123 5.00 -5.22 1.20
N ILE A 124 4.80 -5.45 -0.10
CA ILE A 124 3.51 -5.24 -0.76
C ILE A 124 2.93 -6.59 -1.17
N ILE A 125 1.72 -6.86 -0.69
CA ILE A 125 0.94 -8.05 -1.04
C ILE A 125 -0.23 -7.62 -1.92
N THR A 126 -0.62 -8.51 -2.82
CA THR A 126 -1.91 -8.47 -3.51
C THR A 126 -2.47 -9.89 -3.57
N SER A 127 -3.51 -10.11 -4.35
CA SER A 127 -3.99 -11.45 -4.67
C SER A 127 -4.63 -11.47 -6.06
N PRO A 128 -4.69 -12.62 -6.75
CA PRO A 128 -5.47 -12.75 -7.98
C PRO A 128 -6.87 -12.13 -7.90
N CYS A 129 -7.61 -12.26 -6.80
CA CYS A 129 -8.96 -11.66 -6.72
C CYS A 129 -8.95 -10.14 -6.60
N PHE A 130 -7.83 -9.56 -6.20
CA PHE A 130 -7.62 -8.12 -6.03
C PHE A 130 -7.17 -7.44 -7.33
N ILE A 131 -6.88 -8.23 -8.36
CA ILE A 131 -6.56 -7.75 -9.70
C ILE A 131 -7.78 -7.99 -10.58
N ASN A 132 -8.37 -6.93 -11.14
CA ASN A 132 -9.49 -7.01 -12.07
C ASN A 132 -10.65 -7.91 -11.57
N ASN A 133 -10.89 -7.91 -10.24
CA ASN A 133 -11.87 -8.77 -9.56
C ASN A 133 -11.70 -10.26 -9.88
N GLY A 134 -10.45 -10.73 -10.03
CA GLY A 134 -10.13 -12.13 -10.37
C GLY A 134 -10.35 -12.49 -11.83
N THR A 135 -10.30 -11.52 -12.75
CA THR A 135 -10.47 -11.75 -14.19
C THR A 135 -9.13 -11.61 -14.93
N PHE A 136 -8.69 -12.69 -15.60
CA PHE A 136 -7.39 -12.81 -16.27
C PHE A 136 -7.54 -13.03 -17.79
N THR A 137 -8.31 -12.16 -18.45
CA THR A 137 -8.39 -12.17 -19.91
C THR A 137 -7.29 -11.29 -20.50
N GLU A 138 -6.86 -11.56 -21.73
CA GLU A 138 -5.87 -10.70 -22.42
C GLU A 138 -6.30 -9.23 -22.45
N GLU A 139 -7.60 -8.98 -22.59
CA GLU A 139 -8.19 -7.64 -22.52
C GLU A 139 -7.99 -7.02 -21.12
N ALA A 140 -8.43 -7.70 -20.05
CA ALA A 140 -8.31 -7.20 -18.68
C ALA A 140 -6.85 -6.93 -18.30
N ASP A 141 -5.94 -7.84 -18.66
CA ASP A 141 -4.51 -7.74 -18.38
C ASP A 141 -3.87 -6.57 -19.16
N SER A 142 -4.29 -6.33 -20.40
CA SER A 142 -3.79 -5.19 -21.19
C SER A 142 -4.19 -3.84 -20.60
N LEU A 143 -5.36 -3.76 -19.96
CA LEU A 143 -5.91 -2.51 -19.45
C LEU A 143 -5.28 -2.05 -18.13
N ILE A 144 -4.61 -2.96 -17.39
CA ILE A 144 -3.91 -2.64 -16.14
C ILE A 144 -2.41 -2.40 -16.32
N GLN A 145 -1.88 -2.66 -17.52
CA GLN A 145 -0.44 -2.66 -17.78
C GLN A 145 0.21 -1.29 -17.53
N ASP A 146 -0.47 -0.19 -17.85
CA ASP A 146 0.06 1.16 -17.63
C ASP A 146 0.26 1.47 -16.13
N LEU A 147 -0.67 1.03 -15.28
CA LEU A 147 -0.56 1.12 -13.84
C LEU A 147 0.61 0.27 -13.32
N HIS A 148 0.78 -0.96 -13.80
CA HIS A 148 1.94 -1.78 -13.42
C HIS A 148 3.27 -1.09 -13.75
N ILE A 149 3.39 -0.55 -14.97
CA ILE A 149 4.59 0.19 -15.41
C ILE A 149 4.83 1.44 -14.55
N ALA A 150 3.76 2.12 -14.14
CA ALA A 150 3.87 3.29 -13.26
C ALA A 150 4.39 2.90 -11.87
N LEU A 151 3.83 1.85 -11.28
CA LEU A 151 4.22 1.36 -9.95
C LEU A 151 5.67 0.86 -9.90
N GLU A 152 6.17 0.24 -10.97
CA GLU A 152 7.57 -0.19 -11.09
C GLU A 152 8.59 0.95 -11.02
N LYS A 153 8.16 2.22 -11.08
CA LYS A 153 9.05 3.37 -10.88
C LYS A 153 9.41 3.62 -9.42
N ILE A 154 8.59 3.13 -8.49
CA ILE A 154 8.70 3.42 -7.06
C ILE A 154 8.89 2.17 -6.21
N MET A 155 8.76 0.98 -6.81
CA MET A 155 8.93 -0.30 -6.14
C MET A 155 9.85 -1.21 -6.95
N ILE A 156 10.48 -2.17 -6.27
CA ILE A 156 11.21 -3.26 -6.90
C ILE A 156 10.40 -4.57 -6.78
N ARG A 157 10.58 -5.43 -7.77
CA ARG A 157 10.08 -6.81 -7.72
C ARG A 157 11.26 -7.75 -7.61
N ASN A 158 11.33 -8.47 -6.50
CA ASN A 158 12.27 -9.57 -6.36
C ASN A 158 11.61 -10.88 -6.81
N ASP A 159 12.39 -11.76 -7.44
CA ASP A 159 11.94 -13.10 -7.79
C ASP A 159 11.89 -13.97 -6.53
N TYR A 160 10.75 -13.94 -5.84
CA TYR A 160 10.44 -14.95 -4.84
C TYR A 160 9.87 -16.18 -5.55
N TYR A 161 10.67 -17.24 -5.61
CA TYR A 161 10.22 -18.55 -6.05
C TYR A 161 9.40 -19.18 -4.92
N PHE A 162 8.08 -19.16 -5.08
CA PHE A 162 7.11 -19.83 -4.22
C PHE A 162 6.51 -21.03 -4.94
#